data_AF-A0A958YFM6-F1
#
_entry.id   AF-A0A958YFM6-F1
#
_cell.length_a   1.000
_cell.length_b   1.000
_cell.length_c   1.000
_cell.angle_alpha   90.00
_cell.angle_beta   90.00
_cell.angle_gamma   90.00
#
_symmetry.space_group_name_H-M   'P 1'
#
loop_
_entity.id
_entity.type
_entity.pdbx_description
1 polymer ?
#
loop_
_entity_poly.entity_id
_entity_poly.type
_entity_poly.pdbx_seq_one_letter_code
_entity_poly.pdbx_strand_id
1 'polypeptide(L)'
;MNLGEIHKRCKEIYRREFYNESPDGSISLDVDYSWPTNACKVFDKLTDDTGIGENCLGENFNQLIQNINDEWFSNYTPNYNLSFYFMNYFLLLYLFVERVDLIFEVINPESKSKLFRDFQHNNFKTLRKINKWANFIKHPKEFLFTHWPKYFIEGSPDFEIQETDVKIDTNFIFNHYFSSSKPPPIILTNNQRVFVEIPNLEKITEDFCKEMNLFFEFICNNDIVADFLRKKSTIEDYYFELNELVNDDLAGKEEE
;
A
#
# COMPACT_ATOMS: atom_id res chain seq x y z
N MET A 1 -13.25 -11.62 19.45
CA MET A 1 -13.04 -10.59 18.40
C MET A 1 -13.56 -11.09 17.04
N ASN A 2 -14.31 -10.28 16.29
CA ASN A 2 -14.94 -10.67 15.02
C ASN A 2 -14.19 -10.09 13.82
N LEU A 3 -13.59 -10.94 12.98
CA LEU A 3 -12.86 -10.52 11.79
C LEU A 3 -13.73 -9.80 10.75
N GLY A 4 -15.02 -10.15 10.65
CA GLY A 4 -15.95 -9.47 9.77
C GLY A 4 -16.20 -8.02 10.18
N GLU A 5 -16.26 -7.74 11.49
CA GLU A 5 -16.39 -6.36 12.00
C GLU A 5 -15.14 -5.54 11.75
N ILE A 6 -13.95 -6.11 11.99
CA ILE A 6 -12.68 -5.44 11.69
C ILE A 6 -12.59 -5.12 10.19
N HIS A 7 -12.93 -6.08 9.35
CA HIS A 7 -12.91 -5.89 7.89
C HIS A 7 -13.85 -4.75 7.45
N LYS A 8 -15.07 -4.72 7.98
CA LYS A 8 -16.03 -3.65 7.72
C LYS A 8 -15.49 -2.29 8.16
N ARG A 9 -14.90 -2.19 9.35
CA ARG A 9 -14.33 -0.91 9.84
C ARG A 9 -13.11 -0.47 9.03
N CYS A 10 -12.22 -1.39 8.67
CA CYS A 10 -11.11 -1.09 7.78
C CYS A 10 -11.61 -0.59 6.42
N LYS A 11 -12.67 -1.19 5.85
CA LYS A 11 -13.32 -0.73 4.62
C LYS A 11 -13.86 0.70 4.77
N GLU A 12 -14.58 0.98 5.85
CA GLU A 12 -15.13 2.31 6.14
C GLU A 12 -14.02 3.37 6.25
N ILE A 13 -12.95 3.07 6.97
CA ILE A 13 -11.76 3.93 7.06
C ILE A 13 -11.16 4.13 5.67
N TYR A 14 -10.89 3.04 4.94
CA TYR A 14 -10.24 3.08 3.64
C TYR A 14 -11.02 3.94 2.64
N ARG A 15 -12.34 3.74 2.57
CA ARG A 15 -13.23 4.50 1.69
C ARG A 15 -13.25 5.98 2.06
N ARG A 16 -13.47 6.28 3.34
CA ARG A 16 -13.50 7.67 3.84
C ARG A 16 -12.22 8.43 3.53
N GLU A 17 -11.06 7.78 3.66
CA GLU A 17 -9.77 8.47 3.51
C GLU A 17 -9.29 8.59 2.05
N PHE A 18 -9.65 7.66 1.15
CA PHE A 18 -9.17 7.68 -0.23
C PHE A 18 -10.17 8.20 -1.27
N TYR A 19 -11.46 8.15 -0.98
CA TYR A 19 -12.49 8.59 -1.92
C TYR A 19 -13.00 9.96 -1.48
N ASN A 20 -13.14 10.87 -2.44
CA ASN A 20 -13.74 12.16 -2.17
C ASN A 20 -15.21 11.95 -1.77
N GLU A 21 -15.71 12.75 -0.82
CA GLU A 21 -17.15 12.79 -0.51
C GLU A 21 -17.94 13.16 -1.77
N SER A 22 -19.17 12.67 -1.84
CA SER A 22 -20.11 13.14 -2.84
C SER A 22 -20.32 14.64 -2.77
N PRO A 23 -20.73 15.29 -3.89
CA PRO A 23 -21.10 16.70 -3.87
C PRO A 23 -22.17 17.07 -2.84
N ASP A 24 -22.92 16.08 -2.32
CA ASP A 24 -23.92 16.25 -1.26
C ASP A 24 -23.43 15.87 0.15
N GLY A 25 -22.14 15.56 0.32
CA GLY A 25 -21.52 15.21 1.61
C GLY A 25 -21.92 13.83 2.14
N SER A 26 -22.63 13.02 1.35
CA SER A 26 -22.99 11.65 1.71
C SER A 26 -21.90 10.65 1.30
N ILE A 27 -21.25 10.05 2.30
CA ILE A 27 -20.47 8.83 2.06
C ILE A 27 -21.47 7.70 1.87
N SER A 28 -21.96 7.51 0.64
CA SER A 28 -22.71 6.31 0.34
C SER A 28 -21.74 5.12 0.39
N LEU A 29 -22.05 4.16 1.26
CA LEU A 29 -21.31 2.90 1.36
C LEU A 29 -21.63 1.95 0.19
N ASP A 30 -22.50 2.36 -0.72
CA ASP A 30 -23.03 1.57 -1.83
C ASP A 30 -22.72 2.18 -3.21
N VAL A 31 -21.76 3.11 -3.35
CA VAL A 31 -21.55 3.77 -4.65
C VAL A 31 -20.65 3.01 -5.64
N ASP A 32 -21.17 3.06 -6.85
CA ASP A 32 -20.68 2.73 -8.18
C ASP A 32 -19.19 3.07 -8.46
N TYR A 33 -18.61 2.36 -9.43
CA TYR A 33 -17.18 2.33 -9.82
C TYR A 33 -16.55 3.66 -10.26
N SER A 34 -17.25 4.79 -10.13
CA SER A 34 -16.91 6.05 -10.81
C SER A 34 -16.35 7.15 -9.90
N TRP A 35 -16.08 6.89 -8.63
CA TRP A 35 -15.62 7.95 -7.73
C TRP A 35 -14.12 8.21 -7.89
N PRO A 36 -13.71 9.46 -8.14
CA PRO A 36 -12.30 9.80 -8.23
C PRO A 36 -11.64 9.60 -6.87
N THR A 37 -10.57 8.81 -6.85
CA THR A 37 -9.75 8.63 -5.65
C THR A 37 -8.80 9.82 -5.48
N ASN A 38 -8.17 9.93 -4.32
CA ASN A 38 -7.13 10.94 -4.10
C ASN A 38 -5.92 10.79 -5.04
N ALA A 39 -5.69 9.61 -5.63
CA ALA A 39 -4.64 9.42 -6.63
C ALA A 39 -4.94 10.15 -7.94
N CYS A 40 -6.21 10.44 -8.26
CA CYS A 40 -6.57 11.25 -9.44
C CYS A 40 -5.95 12.65 -9.37
N LYS A 41 -5.76 13.22 -8.18
CA LYS A 41 -5.07 14.52 -8.01
C LYS A 41 -3.62 14.50 -8.52
N VAL A 42 -2.97 13.34 -8.45
CA VAL A 42 -1.63 13.14 -9.00
C VAL A 42 -1.69 13.07 -10.52
N PHE A 43 -2.66 12.34 -11.08
CA PHE A 43 -2.91 12.35 -12.51
C PHE A 43 -3.13 13.77 -13.03
N ASP A 44 -4.07 14.52 -12.45
CA ASP A 44 -4.43 15.88 -12.86
C ASP A 44 -3.20 16.81 -12.80
N LYS A 45 -2.42 16.73 -11.70
CA LYS A 45 -1.18 17.51 -11.57
C LYS A 45 -0.18 17.18 -12.67
N LEU A 46 0.00 15.91 -13.00
CA LEU A 46 1.03 15.47 -13.94
C LEU A 46 0.61 15.61 -15.40
N THR A 47 -0.68 15.80 -15.69
CA THR A 47 -1.23 16.08 -17.03
C THR A 47 -1.62 17.54 -17.24
N ASP A 48 -1.28 18.44 -16.30
CA ASP A 48 -1.68 19.86 -16.29
C ASP A 48 -3.19 20.07 -16.41
N ASP A 49 -3.99 19.12 -15.94
CA ASP A 49 -5.45 19.13 -16.03
C ASP A 49 -5.97 19.29 -17.48
N THR A 50 -5.15 18.91 -18.46
CA THR A 50 -5.49 19.05 -19.89
C THR A 50 -6.48 17.99 -20.35
N GLY A 51 -6.55 16.85 -19.66
CA GLY A 51 -7.39 15.70 -20.02
C GLY A 51 -6.98 15.01 -21.33
N ILE A 52 -5.85 15.39 -21.93
CA ILE A 52 -5.40 14.94 -23.26
C ILE A 52 -4.19 13.97 -23.17
N GLY A 53 -3.60 13.82 -21.98
CA GLY A 53 -2.48 12.91 -21.74
C GLY A 53 -2.84 11.73 -20.83
N GLU A 54 -2.08 10.63 -20.98
CA GLU A 54 -2.08 9.51 -20.03
C GLU A 54 -0.96 9.72 -19.00
N ASN A 55 -1.21 9.39 -17.73
CA ASN A 55 -0.20 9.43 -16.69
C ASN A 55 -0.19 8.13 -15.89
N CYS A 56 0.82 7.30 -16.17
CA CYS A 56 0.90 5.96 -15.64
C CYS A 56 1.11 5.90 -14.11
N LEU A 57 1.55 6.99 -13.48
CA LEU A 57 1.80 7.06 -12.04
C LEU A 57 0.49 7.27 -11.26
N GLY A 58 -0.30 8.27 -11.64
CA GLY A 58 -1.63 8.50 -11.08
C GLY A 58 -2.55 7.29 -11.30
N GLU A 59 -2.56 6.75 -12.52
CA GLU A 59 -3.33 5.54 -12.87
C GLU A 59 -2.93 4.31 -12.05
N ASN A 60 -1.63 4.05 -11.87
CA ASN A 60 -1.17 2.91 -11.07
C ASN A 60 -1.68 2.96 -9.63
N PHE A 61 -1.60 4.13 -9.00
CA PHE A 61 -2.11 4.29 -7.63
C PHE A 61 -3.62 4.21 -7.58
N ASN A 62 -4.33 4.82 -8.54
CA ASN A 62 -5.79 4.72 -8.61
C ASN A 62 -6.25 3.26 -8.75
N GLN A 63 -5.62 2.51 -9.66
CA GLN A 63 -5.92 1.09 -9.86
C GLN A 63 -5.66 0.26 -8.61
N LEU A 64 -4.55 0.51 -7.88
CA LEU A 64 -4.31 -0.18 -6.61
C LEU A 64 -5.36 0.15 -5.55
N ILE A 65 -5.83 1.40 -5.48
CA ILE A 65 -6.86 1.82 -4.54
C ILE A 65 -8.18 1.12 -4.85
N GLN A 66 -8.56 1.09 -6.12
CA GLN A 66 -9.76 0.39 -6.60
C GLN A 66 -9.66 -1.12 -6.33
N ASN A 67 -8.53 -1.75 -6.67
CA ASN A 67 -8.34 -3.18 -6.43
C ASN A 67 -8.47 -3.58 -4.95
N ILE A 68 -7.95 -2.78 -4.01
CA ILE A 68 -8.16 -3.06 -2.59
C ILE A 68 -9.63 -2.84 -2.20
N ASN A 69 -10.26 -1.78 -2.69
CA ASN A 69 -11.67 -1.51 -2.38
C ASN A 69 -12.62 -2.60 -2.89
N ASP A 70 -12.40 -3.04 -4.12
CA ASP A 70 -13.33 -3.92 -4.83
C ASP A 70 -13.02 -5.37 -4.48
N GLU A 71 -11.78 -5.81 -4.72
CA GLU A 71 -11.43 -7.22 -4.54
C GLU A 71 -11.25 -7.59 -3.07
N TRP A 72 -10.53 -6.77 -2.31
CA TRP A 72 -10.30 -7.08 -0.89
C TRP A 72 -11.48 -6.70 -0.02
N PHE A 73 -12.00 -5.48 -0.10
CA PHE A 73 -13.04 -5.03 0.83
C PHE A 73 -14.48 -5.32 0.39
N SER A 74 -14.75 -5.55 -0.89
CA SER A 74 -16.11 -5.76 -1.38
C SER A 74 -16.37 -7.22 -1.75
N ASN A 75 -15.42 -7.89 -2.38
CA ASN A 75 -15.59 -9.25 -2.88
C ASN A 75 -15.12 -10.32 -1.88
N TYR A 76 -14.07 -10.06 -1.10
CA TYR A 76 -13.58 -11.02 -0.12
C TYR A 76 -14.42 -11.00 1.17
N THR A 77 -14.84 -12.19 1.61
CA THR A 77 -15.54 -12.38 2.90
C THR A 77 -14.56 -12.98 3.91
N PRO A 78 -14.22 -12.26 5.00
CA PRO A 78 -13.31 -12.77 6.03
C PRO A 78 -13.87 -14.03 6.68
N ASN A 79 -13.04 -15.06 6.78
CA ASN A 79 -13.28 -16.22 7.64
C ASN A 79 -12.58 -16.02 9.00
N TYR A 80 -12.57 -17.05 9.85
CA TYR A 80 -11.96 -16.99 11.19
C TYR A 80 -10.42 -17.06 11.19
N ASN A 81 -9.77 -17.20 10.03
CA ASN A 81 -8.32 -17.36 9.93
C ASN A 81 -7.60 -16.00 9.94
N LEU A 82 -7.23 -15.57 11.14
CA LEU A 82 -6.53 -14.30 11.37
C LEU A 82 -5.18 -14.21 10.67
N SER A 83 -4.40 -15.29 10.63
CA SER A 83 -3.08 -15.26 9.98
C SER A 83 -3.20 -15.08 8.48
N PHE A 84 -4.14 -15.79 7.84
CA PHE A 84 -4.44 -15.62 6.42
C PHE A 84 -4.91 -14.19 6.11
N TYR A 85 -5.85 -13.67 6.90
CA TYR A 85 -6.32 -12.29 6.74
C TYR A 85 -5.17 -11.28 6.81
N PHE A 86 -4.38 -11.37 7.88
CA PHE A 86 -3.24 -10.49 8.13
C PHE A 86 -2.21 -10.52 7.01
N MET A 87 -1.77 -11.72 6.60
CA MET A 87 -0.72 -11.88 5.60
C MET A 87 -1.14 -11.27 4.26
N ASN A 88 -2.34 -11.60 3.78
CA ASN A 88 -2.83 -11.09 2.50
C ASN A 88 -3.03 -9.57 2.55
N TYR A 89 -3.64 -9.05 3.62
CA TYR A 89 -3.87 -7.62 3.74
C TYR A 89 -2.56 -6.82 3.76
N PHE A 90 -1.57 -7.26 4.55
CA PHE A 90 -0.26 -6.60 4.60
C PHE A 90 0.50 -6.68 3.28
N LEU A 91 0.38 -7.79 2.53
CA LEU A 91 0.97 -7.90 1.20
C LEU A 91 0.31 -6.96 0.19
N LEU A 92 -1.00 -6.76 0.26
CA LEU A 92 -1.71 -5.77 -0.56
C LEU A 92 -1.25 -4.35 -0.26
N LEU A 93 -1.15 -3.97 1.02
CA LEU A 93 -0.64 -2.65 1.43
C LEU A 93 0.84 -2.47 1.02
N TYR A 94 1.63 -3.54 1.08
CA TYR A 94 3.04 -3.52 0.69
C TYR A 94 3.26 -3.17 -0.80
N LEU A 95 2.31 -3.47 -1.69
CA LEU A 95 2.40 -3.07 -3.10
C LEU A 95 2.43 -1.54 -3.29
N PHE A 96 1.82 -0.78 -2.37
CA PHE A 96 1.92 0.68 -2.34
C PHE A 96 3.30 1.12 -1.84
N VAL A 97 3.78 0.49 -0.77
CA VAL A 97 5.08 0.81 -0.17
C VAL A 97 6.20 0.72 -1.20
N GLU A 98 6.25 -0.35 -1.98
CA GLU A 98 7.27 -0.53 -3.02
C GLU A 98 7.22 0.56 -4.10
N ARG A 99 6.02 1.01 -4.49
CA ARG A 99 5.87 2.10 -5.47
C ARG A 99 6.31 3.44 -4.89
N VAL A 100 5.96 3.73 -3.64
CA VAL A 100 6.41 4.92 -2.93
C VAL A 100 7.93 4.93 -2.80
N ASP A 101 8.53 3.82 -2.38
CA ASP A 101 9.99 3.69 -2.25
C ASP A 101 10.70 3.84 -3.60
N LEU A 102 10.15 3.25 -4.67
CA LEU A 102 10.67 3.42 -6.03
C LEU A 102 10.62 4.89 -6.49
N ILE A 103 9.52 5.59 -6.23
CA ILE A 103 9.39 7.01 -6.59
C ILE A 103 10.40 7.86 -5.82
N PHE A 104 10.59 7.60 -4.52
CA PHE A 104 11.62 8.28 -3.73
C PHE A 104 13.03 8.02 -4.26
N GLU A 105 13.35 6.80 -4.67
CA GLU A 105 14.63 6.47 -5.29
C GLU A 105 14.80 7.18 -6.65
N VAL A 106 13.73 7.29 -7.44
CA VAL A 106 13.75 7.97 -8.74
C VAL A 106 13.99 9.49 -8.59
N ILE A 107 13.36 10.14 -7.61
CA ILE A 107 13.52 11.60 -7.38
C ILE A 107 14.74 11.94 -6.53
N ASN A 108 15.25 10.99 -5.73
CA ASN A 108 16.43 11.15 -4.88
C ASN A 108 17.37 9.95 -4.98
N PRO A 109 18.02 9.73 -6.13
CA PRO A 109 18.86 8.55 -6.35
C PRO A 109 19.97 8.43 -5.32
N GLU A 110 20.19 7.19 -4.84
CA GLU A 110 21.18 6.86 -3.82
C GLU A 110 21.01 7.65 -2.51
N SER A 111 19.81 8.17 -2.26
CA SER A 111 19.50 9.00 -1.09
C SER A 111 20.44 10.21 -0.89
N LYS A 112 20.89 10.81 -2.00
CA LYS A 112 21.87 11.93 -2.02
C LYS A 112 21.39 13.17 -1.28
N SER A 113 20.12 13.53 -1.42
CA SER A 113 19.48 14.61 -0.69
C SER A 113 19.09 14.15 0.71
N LYS A 114 19.75 14.74 1.72
CA LYS A 114 19.36 14.58 3.13
C LYS A 114 17.92 15.03 3.37
N LEU A 115 17.47 16.09 2.69
CA LEU A 115 16.13 16.63 2.86
C LEU A 115 15.05 15.60 2.52
N PHE A 116 15.13 14.96 1.35
CA PHE A 116 14.17 13.94 0.94
C PHE A 116 14.23 12.70 1.83
N ARG A 117 15.44 12.27 2.22
CA ARG A 117 15.62 11.13 3.13
C ARG A 117 14.99 11.40 4.50
N ASP A 118 15.22 12.58 5.07
CA ASP A 118 14.68 12.95 6.38
C ASP A 118 13.15 13.12 6.29
N PHE A 119 12.63 13.70 5.20
CA PHE A 119 11.19 13.74 4.93
C PHE A 119 10.59 12.34 4.88
N GLN A 120 11.18 11.42 4.12
CA GLN A 120 10.66 10.07 3.98
C GLN A 120 10.66 9.33 5.33
N HIS A 121 11.79 9.40 6.05
CA HIS A 121 11.96 8.71 7.33
C HIS A 121 10.98 9.19 8.42
N ASN A 122 10.70 10.48 8.45
CA ASN A 122 9.90 11.09 9.51
C ASN A 122 8.39 10.99 9.26
N ASN A 123 7.98 10.96 7.99
CA ASN A 123 6.57 11.03 7.61
C ASN A 123 5.96 9.66 7.26
N PHE A 124 6.74 8.69 6.78
CA PHE A 124 6.20 7.39 6.32
C PHE A 124 6.52 6.23 7.29
N LYS A 125 6.16 6.39 8.56
CA LYS A 125 6.49 5.41 9.62
C LYS A 125 5.67 4.13 9.48
N THR A 126 4.43 4.26 9.05
CA THR A 126 3.49 3.16 8.85
C THR A 126 3.84 2.38 7.60
N LEU A 127 4.20 3.06 6.50
CA LEU A 127 4.73 2.37 5.31
C LEU A 127 5.98 1.56 5.66
N ARG A 128 6.88 2.12 6.48
CA ARG A 128 8.03 1.37 7.01
C ARG A 128 7.61 0.19 7.88
N LYS A 129 6.60 0.33 8.75
CA LYS A 129 6.07 -0.79 9.55
C LYS A 129 5.50 -1.90 8.65
N ILE A 130 4.73 -1.54 7.61
CA ILE A 130 4.19 -2.46 6.60
C ILE A 130 5.34 -3.18 5.87
N ASN A 131 6.36 -2.46 5.39
CA ASN A 131 7.54 -3.05 4.75
C ASN A 131 8.19 -4.14 5.61
N LYS A 132 8.36 -3.87 6.92
CA LYS A 132 9.02 -4.82 7.82
C LYS A 132 8.18 -6.06 8.09
N TRP A 133 6.87 -5.90 8.27
CA TRP A 133 5.95 -7.03 8.38
C TRP A 133 5.86 -7.82 7.06
N ALA A 134 5.83 -7.16 5.91
CA ALA A 134 5.86 -7.82 4.61
C ALA A 134 7.16 -8.62 4.40
N ASN A 135 8.31 -8.11 4.86
CA ASN A 135 9.56 -8.87 4.83
C ASN A 135 9.51 -10.12 5.71
N PHE A 136 8.88 -10.06 6.88
CA PHE A 136 8.63 -11.25 7.71
C PHE A 136 7.74 -12.27 6.98
N ILE A 137 6.68 -11.82 6.32
CA ILE A 137 5.76 -12.69 5.57
C ILE A 137 6.47 -13.37 4.38
N LYS A 138 7.23 -12.60 3.58
CA LYS A 138 7.95 -13.10 2.40
C LYS A 138 9.17 -13.95 2.76
N HIS A 139 9.84 -13.63 3.87
CA HIS A 139 11.10 -14.22 4.27
C HIS A 139 11.06 -14.59 5.77
N PRO A 140 10.33 -15.67 6.14
CA PRO A 140 10.06 -16.02 7.53
C PRO A 140 11.29 -16.50 8.32
N LYS A 141 12.44 -16.78 7.67
CA LYS A 141 13.64 -17.32 8.33
C LYS A 141 13.27 -18.51 9.25
N GLU A 142 13.70 -18.50 10.51
CA GLU A 142 13.47 -19.57 11.50
C GLU A 142 12.02 -19.72 11.90
N PHE A 143 11.16 -18.72 11.63
CA PHE A 143 9.72 -18.87 11.85
C PHE A 143 9.13 -20.01 11.02
N LEU A 144 9.76 -20.38 9.89
CA LEU A 144 9.40 -21.57 9.10
C LEU A 144 9.48 -22.87 9.93
N PHE A 145 10.32 -22.92 10.96
CA PHE A 145 10.53 -24.08 11.83
C PHE A 145 9.77 -23.99 13.15
N THR A 146 8.83 -23.05 13.27
CA THR A 146 7.94 -22.92 14.42
C THR A 146 6.73 -23.86 14.29
N HIS A 147 6.32 -24.45 15.40
CA HIS A 147 5.13 -25.31 15.45
C HIS A 147 3.89 -24.49 15.80
N TRP A 148 2.92 -24.42 14.88
CA TRP A 148 1.57 -23.90 15.11
C TRP A 148 1.51 -22.53 15.84
N PRO A 149 2.14 -21.48 15.29
CA PRO A 149 2.13 -20.15 15.91
C PRO A 149 0.71 -19.63 16.08
N LYS A 150 0.43 -19.01 17.23
CA LYS A 150 -0.88 -18.43 17.55
C LYS A 150 -0.89 -16.94 17.21
N TYR A 151 -1.90 -16.50 16.47
CA TYR A 151 -2.03 -15.10 16.05
C TYR A 151 -3.07 -14.39 16.90
N PHE A 152 -2.79 -13.13 17.26
CA PHE A 152 -3.73 -12.25 17.95
C PHE A 152 -3.43 -10.79 17.60
N ILE A 153 -4.43 -9.91 17.76
CA ILE A 153 -4.28 -8.49 17.43
C ILE A 153 -3.78 -7.73 18.65
N GLU A 154 -2.84 -6.81 18.43
CA GLU A 154 -2.35 -5.83 19.40
C GLU A 154 -3.49 -5.19 20.20
N GLY A 155 -3.39 -5.27 21.53
CA GLY A 155 -4.42 -4.76 22.46
C GLY A 155 -5.59 -5.71 22.73
N SER A 156 -5.61 -6.91 22.14
CA SER A 156 -6.64 -7.92 22.48
C SER A 156 -6.41 -8.49 23.89
N PRO A 157 -7.42 -8.54 24.77
CA PRO A 157 -7.29 -9.05 26.14
C PRO A 157 -7.21 -10.58 26.23
N ASP A 158 -7.47 -11.28 25.12
CA ASP A 158 -7.78 -12.72 25.10
C ASP A 158 -6.54 -13.66 25.21
N PHE A 159 -5.33 -13.13 25.43
CA PHE A 159 -4.11 -13.93 25.43
C PHE A 159 -3.20 -13.61 26.63
N GLU A 160 -3.19 -14.51 27.62
CA GLU A 160 -2.16 -14.53 28.66
C GLU A 160 -0.88 -15.17 28.11
N ILE A 161 0.10 -14.31 27.82
CA ILE A 161 1.44 -14.72 27.40
C ILE A 161 2.28 -14.95 28.66
N GLN A 162 2.79 -16.15 28.85
CA GLN A 162 3.70 -16.47 29.95
C GLN A 162 5.10 -15.98 29.62
N GLU A 163 5.94 -15.78 30.64
CA GLU A 163 7.34 -15.35 30.47
C GLU A 163 8.19 -16.30 29.60
N THR A 164 7.77 -17.57 29.50
CA THR A 164 8.44 -18.59 28.67
C THR A 164 7.98 -18.62 27.21
N ASP A 165 6.95 -17.85 26.86
CA ASP A 165 6.44 -17.74 25.49
C ASP A 165 7.27 -16.75 24.67
N VAL A 166 7.41 -17.01 23.37
CA VAL A 166 8.03 -16.07 22.44
C VAL A 166 6.94 -15.22 21.79
N LYS A 167 6.96 -13.91 22.06
CA LYS A 167 6.10 -12.93 21.39
C LYS A 167 6.80 -12.32 20.18
N ILE A 168 6.21 -12.49 19.00
CA ILE A 168 6.58 -11.80 17.76
C ILE A 168 5.68 -10.58 17.64
N ASP A 169 6.16 -9.43 18.10
CA ASP A 169 5.51 -8.13 17.94
C ASP A 169 6.27 -7.22 16.97
N THR A 170 5.82 -5.98 16.83
CA THR A 170 6.48 -5.00 15.95
C THR A 170 7.96 -4.78 16.31
N ASN A 171 8.33 -4.79 17.60
CA ASN A 171 9.72 -4.62 18.00
C ASN A 171 10.56 -5.84 17.60
N PHE A 172 10.03 -7.05 17.78
CA PHE A 172 10.66 -8.28 17.31
C PHE A 172 10.93 -8.24 15.79
N ILE A 173 9.91 -7.83 15.02
CA ILE A 173 10.02 -7.70 13.56
C ILE A 173 11.12 -6.69 13.17
N PHE A 174 11.17 -5.53 13.82
CA PHE A 174 12.22 -4.53 13.55
C PHE A 174 13.62 -5.01 13.93
N ASN A 175 13.76 -5.82 14.98
CA ASN A 175 15.06 -6.32 15.42
C ASN A 175 15.61 -7.44 14.53
N HIS A 176 14.74 -8.31 14.00
CA HIS A 176 15.14 -9.54 13.32
C HIS A 176 14.90 -9.56 11.79
N TYR A 177 13.97 -8.77 11.28
CA TYR A 177 13.55 -8.76 9.86
C TYR A 177 13.82 -7.44 9.16
N PHE A 178 14.61 -6.54 9.78
CA PHE A 178 14.98 -5.27 9.15
C PHE A 178 15.92 -5.40 7.95
N SER A 179 16.82 -6.38 7.97
CA SER A 179 17.74 -6.69 6.86
C SER A 179 18.03 -8.19 6.78
N SER A 180 18.46 -8.62 5.59
CA SER A 180 18.96 -9.99 5.36
C SER A 180 20.22 -10.29 6.17
N SER A 181 21.00 -9.27 6.54
CA SER A 181 22.21 -9.41 7.35
C SER A 181 21.97 -9.64 8.85
N LYS A 182 20.74 -9.48 9.36
CA LYS A 182 20.45 -9.73 10.77
C LYS A 182 20.49 -11.23 11.08
N PRO A 183 21.10 -11.60 12.23
CA PRO A 183 21.19 -12.98 12.60
C PRO A 183 19.78 -13.60 12.73
N PRO A 184 19.65 -14.87 12.33
CA PRO A 184 18.41 -15.60 12.44
C PRO A 184 17.88 -15.65 13.89
N PRO A 185 16.58 -15.43 14.16
CA PRO A 185 16.01 -15.64 15.49
C PRO A 185 15.88 -17.14 15.84
N ILE A 186 16.99 -17.77 16.24
CA ILE A 186 17.10 -19.21 16.57
C ILE A 186 16.08 -19.64 17.65
N ILE A 187 15.62 -18.72 18.50
CA ILE A 187 14.57 -18.96 19.51
C ILE A 187 13.23 -19.48 18.92
N LEU A 188 13.01 -19.30 17.62
CA LEU A 188 11.81 -19.76 16.92
C LEU A 188 11.89 -21.23 16.46
N THR A 189 13.09 -21.80 16.35
CA THR A 189 13.30 -23.14 15.80
C THR A 189 12.77 -24.21 16.75
N ASN A 190 11.92 -25.11 16.23
CA ASN A 190 11.30 -26.20 16.98
C ASN A 190 10.51 -25.72 18.22
N ASN A 191 10.02 -24.48 18.20
CA ASN A 191 9.29 -23.87 19.30
C ASN A 191 7.77 -24.01 19.08
N GLN A 192 7.03 -24.47 20.10
CA GLN A 192 5.56 -24.62 20.09
C GLN A 192 4.83 -23.45 20.77
N ARG A 193 5.59 -22.56 21.41
CA ARG A 193 5.12 -21.50 22.30
C ARG A 193 5.39 -20.14 21.68
N VAL A 194 4.98 -19.98 20.42
CA VAL A 194 5.18 -18.75 19.64
C VAL A 194 3.84 -18.06 19.38
N PHE A 195 3.79 -16.78 19.73
CA PHE A 195 2.61 -15.94 19.61
C PHE A 195 2.94 -14.73 18.73
N VAL A 196 2.17 -14.52 17.66
CA VAL A 196 2.33 -13.40 16.75
C VAL A 196 1.30 -12.34 17.10
N GLU A 197 1.78 -11.25 17.67
CA GLU A 197 0.99 -10.03 17.94
C GLU A 197 0.98 -9.18 16.69
N ILE A 198 -0.05 -9.33 15.86
CA ILE A 198 -0.18 -8.53 14.66
C ILE A 198 -0.64 -7.12 15.02
N PRO A 199 -0.26 -6.10 14.24
CA PRO A 199 -0.70 -4.73 14.49
C PRO A 199 -2.22 -4.58 14.51
N ASN A 200 -2.71 -3.59 15.24
CA ASN A 200 -4.12 -3.20 15.16
C ASN A 200 -4.48 -2.81 13.71
N LEU A 201 -5.32 -3.61 13.07
CA LEU A 201 -5.60 -3.52 11.64
C LEU A 201 -6.36 -2.25 11.25
N GLU A 202 -7.28 -1.79 12.11
CA GLU A 202 -8.01 -0.54 11.92
C GLU A 202 -7.03 0.65 11.97
N LYS A 203 -6.14 0.66 12.98
CA LYS A 203 -5.14 1.70 13.15
C LYS A 203 -4.12 1.74 12.00
N ILE A 204 -3.63 0.57 11.57
CA ILE A 204 -2.75 0.47 10.40
C ILE A 204 -3.44 1.01 9.15
N THR A 205 -4.72 0.70 8.95
CA THR A 205 -5.47 1.19 7.79
C THR A 205 -5.58 2.70 7.81
N GLU A 206 -5.95 3.28 8.96
CA GLU A 206 -6.04 4.73 9.14
C GLU A 206 -4.69 5.43 8.86
N ASP A 207 -3.62 4.98 9.52
CA ASP A 207 -2.31 5.61 9.38
C ASP A 207 -1.71 5.41 7.99
N PHE A 208 -1.98 4.26 7.36
CA PHE A 208 -1.61 4.01 5.97
C PHE A 208 -2.27 5.02 5.03
N CYS A 209 -3.58 5.22 5.13
CA CYS A 209 -4.29 6.15 4.24
C CYS A 209 -3.78 7.59 4.42
N LYS A 210 -3.54 8.01 5.68
CA LYS A 210 -2.95 9.32 5.99
C LYS A 210 -1.57 9.52 5.36
N GLU A 211 -0.69 8.53 5.50
CA GLU A 211 0.64 8.58 4.92
C GLU A 211 0.62 8.56 3.39
N MET A 212 -0.30 7.81 2.77
CA MET A 212 -0.48 7.83 1.31
C MET A 212 -1.03 9.16 0.80
N ASN A 213 -2.00 9.76 1.49
CA ASN A 213 -2.51 11.09 1.13
C ASN A 213 -1.40 12.15 1.24
N LEU A 214 -0.58 12.10 2.30
CA LEU A 214 0.59 12.96 2.43
C LEU A 214 1.60 12.76 1.29
N PHE A 215 1.78 11.52 0.82
CA PHE A 215 2.62 11.23 -0.34
C PHE A 215 2.07 11.86 -1.63
N PHE A 216 0.75 11.76 -1.87
CA PHE A 216 0.11 12.40 -3.01
C PHE A 216 0.24 13.93 -2.93
N GLU A 217 -0.01 14.53 -1.77
CA GLU A 217 0.20 15.96 -1.53
C GLU A 217 1.65 16.39 -1.76
N PHE A 218 2.62 15.58 -1.34
CA PHE A 218 4.04 15.84 -1.57
C PHE A 218 4.36 15.94 -3.07
N ILE A 219 3.76 15.09 -3.92
CA ILE A 219 3.91 15.18 -5.37
C ILE A 219 3.19 16.43 -5.89
N CYS A 220 1.93 16.62 -5.52
CA CYS A 220 1.09 17.69 -6.06
C CYS A 220 1.58 19.10 -5.72
N ASN A 221 2.12 19.28 -4.51
CA ASN A 221 2.53 20.60 -3.97
C ASN A 221 4.00 20.93 -4.20
N ASN A 222 4.77 20.04 -4.84
CA ASN A 222 6.18 20.27 -5.14
C ASN A 222 6.39 20.28 -6.65
N ASP A 223 6.36 21.47 -7.25
CA ASP A 223 6.44 21.64 -8.71
C ASP A 223 7.72 21.03 -9.29
N ILE A 224 8.85 21.07 -8.58
CA ILE A 224 10.10 20.47 -9.04
C ILE A 224 9.96 18.94 -9.13
N VAL A 225 9.32 18.32 -8.13
CA VAL A 225 9.06 16.87 -8.14
C VAL A 225 8.03 16.53 -9.21
N ALA A 226 6.94 17.28 -9.31
CA ALA A 226 5.89 17.08 -10.30
C ALA A 226 6.45 17.16 -11.73
N ASP A 227 7.19 18.21 -12.06
CA ASP A 227 7.80 18.40 -13.38
C ASP A 227 8.78 17.28 -13.74
N PHE A 228 9.55 16.80 -12.75
CA PHE A 228 10.47 15.69 -12.95
C PHE A 228 9.73 14.37 -13.21
N LEU A 229 8.67 14.09 -12.44
CA LEU A 229 7.87 12.88 -12.60
C LEU A 229 7.03 12.91 -13.88
N ARG A 230 6.48 14.06 -14.27
CA ARG A 230 5.74 14.26 -15.53
C ARG A 230 6.56 13.78 -16.72
N LYS A 231 7.80 14.25 -16.85
CA LYS A 231 8.72 13.85 -17.94
C LYS A 231 9.02 12.35 -18.00
N LYS A 232 8.78 11.61 -16.91
CA LYS A 232 9.01 10.16 -16.80
C LYS A 232 7.74 9.33 -16.95
N SER A 233 6.56 9.92 -16.78
CA SER A 233 5.31 9.17 -16.59
C SER A 233 4.12 9.66 -17.39
N THR A 234 4.23 10.82 -18.05
CA THR A 234 3.17 11.40 -18.87
C THR A 234 3.48 11.26 -20.35
N ILE A 235 2.47 10.86 -21.14
CA ILE A 235 2.47 10.95 -22.60
C ILE A 235 1.50 12.07 -22.97
N GLU A 236 2.03 13.21 -23.43
CA GLU A 236 1.24 14.45 -23.63
C GLU A 236 0.26 14.35 -24.82
N ASP A 237 0.61 13.60 -25.87
CA ASP A 237 -0.16 13.48 -27.12
C ASP A 237 -0.71 12.06 -27.37
N TYR A 238 -0.98 11.29 -26.31
CA TYR A 238 -1.34 9.87 -26.41
C TYR A 238 -2.46 9.59 -27.43
N TYR A 239 -3.53 10.38 -27.40
CA TYR A 239 -4.68 10.20 -28.30
C TYR A 239 -4.44 10.71 -29.72
N PHE A 240 -3.49 11.62 -29.93
CA PHE A 240 -3.10 12.06 -31.28
C PHE A 240 -2.21 11.02 -31.95
N GLU A 241 -1.21 10.50 -31.23
CA GLU A 241 -0.34 9.42 -31.71
C GLU A 241 -1.14 8.15 -32.04
N LEU A 242 -2.13 7.80 -31.22
CA LEU A 242 -2.99 6.63 -31.48
C LEU A 242 -3.79 6.77 -32.79
N ASN A 243 -4.29 7.98 -33.06
CA ASN A 243 -5.05 8.25 -34.29
C ASN A 243 -4.15 8.25 -35.53
N GLU A 244 -2.90 8.71 -35.45
CA GLU A 244 -1.95 8.61 -36.56
C GLU A 244 -1.58 7.15 -36.86
N LEU A 245 -1.32 6.34 -35.83
CA LEU A 245 -0.99 4.91 -35.99
C LEU A 245 -2.14 4.10 -36.61
N VAL A 246 -3.39 4.38 -36.22
CA VAL A 246 -4.57 3.71 -36.79
C VAL A 246 -4.81 4.11 -38.24
N ASN A 247 -4.52 5.36 -38.60
CA ASN A 247 -4.68 5.85 -39.97
C ASN A 247 -3.61 5.29 -40.92
N ASP A 248 -2.36 5.13 -40.47
CA ASP A 248 -1.29 4.50 -41.25
C ASP A 248 -1.55 3.00 -41.51
N ASP A 249 -2.11 2.27 -40.53
CA ASP A 249 -2.50 0.85 -40.67
C ASP A 249 -3.69 0.63 -41.62
N LEU A 250 -4.54 1.64 -41.81
CA LEU A 250 -5.64 1.62 -42.78
C LEU A 250 -5.17 2.03 -44.18
N ALA A 251 -4.27 3.01 -44.29
CA ALA A 251 -3.65 3.40 -45.56
C ALA A 251 -2.80 2.26 -46.17
N GLY A 252 -2.11 1.47 -45.33
CA GLY A 252 -1.35 0.29 -45.77
C GLY A 252 -2.20 -0.90 -46.23
N LYS A 253 -3.52 -0.88 -46.02
CA LYS A 253 -4.46 -1.95 -46.45
C LYS A 253 -5.28 -1.59 -47.69
N GLU A 254 -5.21 -0.35 -48.17
CA GLU A 254 -5.86 0.06 -49.43
C GLU A 254 -4.95 -0.10 -50.66
N GLU A 255 -3.70 -0.55 -50.48
CA GLU A 255 -2.73 -0.79 -51.57
C GLU A 255 -2.48 -2.29 -51.92
N GLU A 256 -3.28 -3.23 -51.41
CA GLU A 256 -3.30 -4.65 -51.85
C GLU A 256 -4.58 -5.01 -52.64
#